data_AF-A0A7J5VF08-F1
#
_entry.id   AF-A0A7J5VF08-F1
#
_cell.length_a   1.000
_cell.length_b   1.000
_cell.length_c   1.000
_cell.angle_alpha   90.00
_cell.angle_beta   90.00
_cell.angle_gamma   90.00
#
_symmetry.space_group_name_H-M   'P 1'
#
loop_
_entity.id
_entity.type
_entity.pdbx_description
1 polymer ?
#
loop_
_entity_poly.entity_id
_entity_poly.type
_entity_poly.pdbx_seq_one_letter_code
_entity_poly.pdbx_strand_id
1 'polypeptide(L)'
;MHKVENQNKEFKQVWNEGGLPPGINVSDLKKWHLSRPRNELLADVFFKAGMIEAWGRGTVKIMDECKKAGLPEPEFKEEFGGLSVHFHKGKSEKKVGGQLGDGLGEKRGESGEKVGRKFEPESNKNSGSNRH
;
A
#
# COMPACT_ATOMS: atom_id res chain seq x y z
N MET A 1 32.05 -10.75 25.85
CA MET A 1 30.79 -10.33 26.50
C MET A 1 29.95 -9.57 25.48
N HIS A 2 28.96 -10.23 24.88
CA HIS A 2 28.02 -9.57 23.97
C HIS A 2 27.03 -8.77 24.82
N LYS A 3 26.98 -7.45 24.60
CA LYS A 3 25.89 -6.63 25.13
C LYS A 3 24.60 -7.10 24.46
N VAL A 4 23.76 -7.81 25.21
CA VAL A 4 22.36 -7.98 24.82
C VAL A 4 21.71 -6.63 25.03
N GLU A 5 21.76 -5.80 24.00
CA GLU A 5 21.06 -4.53 24.01
C GLU A 5 19.57 -4.86 23.81
N ASN A 6 18.89 -5.14 24.92
CA ASN A 6 17.45 -5.20 24.95
C ASN A 6 16.93 -3.76 24.82
N GLN A 7 16.99 -3.23 23.60
CA GLN A 7 16.41 -1.94 23.28
C GLN A 7 14.90 -2.13 23.32
N ASN A 8 14.28 -1.75 24.44
CA ASN A 8 12.84 -1.63 24.56
C ASN A 8 12.39 -0.60 23.51
N LYS A 9 12.08 -1.10 22.31
CA LYS A 9 11.81 -0.28 21.14
C LYS A 9 10.37 0.17 21.26
N GLU A 10 10.15 1.44 21.60
CA GLU A 10 8.80 1.99 21.71
C GLU A 10 8.00 1.72 20.43
N PHE A 11 6.82 1.13 20.59
CA PHE A 11 5.87 0.87 19.51
C PHE A 11 4.45 1.26 19.94
N LYS A 12 3.61 1.54 18.94
CA LYS A 12 2.16 1.63 19.11
C LYS A 12 1.55 0.38 18.51
N GLN A 13 0.54 -0.17 19.17
CA GLN A 13 -0.09 -1.42 18.78
C GLN A 13 -1.58 -1.24 18.57
N VAL A 14 -2.08 -1.89 17.53
CA VAL A 14 -3.50 -2.23 17.37
C VAL A 14 -3.60 -3.75 17.41
N TRP A 15 -4.45 -4.28 18.29
CA TRP A 15 -4.71 -5.71 18.40
C TRP A 15 -6.21 -5.98 18.26
N ASN A 16 -6.56 -6.98 17.46
CA ASN A 16 -7.92 -7.51 17.40
C ASN A 16 -7.92 -8.99 17.79
N GLU A 17 -8.95 -9.39 18.54
CA GLU A 17 -9.20 -10.80 18.82
C GLU A 17 -9.56 -11.56 17.52
N GLY A 18 -9.11 -12.81 17.44
CA GLY A 18 -9.31 -13.69 16.31
C GLY A 18 -8.22 -13.54 15.25
N GLY A 19 -7.51 -14.64 15.01
CA GLY A 19 -6.46 -14.76 14.00
C GLY A 19 -6.92 -14.57 12.55
N LEU A 20 -5.99 -14.73 11.63
CA LEU A 20 -6.21 -14.57 10.20
C LEU A 20 -7.21 -15.61 9.65
N PRO A 21 -7.99 -15.24 8.62
CA PRO A 21 -8.86 -16.20 7.94
C PRO A 21 -8.07 -17.40 7.40
N PRO A 22 -8.66 -18.61 7.38
CA PRO A 22 -8.01 -19.79 6.82
C PRO A 22 -7.46 -19.54 5.39
N GLY A 23 -6.20 -19.91 5.19
CA GLY A 23 -5.48 -19.75 3.92
C GLY A 23 -4.85 -18.37 3.68
N ILE A 24 -4.86 -17.48 4.68
CA ILE A 24 -4.09 -16.23 4.68
C ILE A 24 -3.05 -16.31 5.79
N ASN A 25 -1.78 -16.11 5.46
CA ASN A 25 -0.68 -16.05 6.41
C ASN A 25 -0.24 -14.59 6.63
N VAL A 26 0.51 -14.35 7.70
CA VAL A 26 1.11 -13.04 8.01
C VAL A 26 1.93 -12.48 6.83
N SER A 27 2.67 -13.33 6.13
CA SER A 27 3.46 -12.91 4.95
C SER A 27 2.59 -12.47 3.77
N ASP A 28 1.35 -12.97 3.68
CA ASP A 28 0.41 -12.60 2.62
C ASP A 28 -0.09 -11.17 2.80
N LEU A 29 -0.16 -10.66 4.03
CA LEU A 29 -0.59 -9.28 4.32
C LEU A 29 0.34 -8.22 3.71
N LYS A 30 1.57 -8.59 3.35
CA LYS A 30 2.54 -7.69 2.71
C LYS A 30 2.43 -7.64 1.18
N LYS A 31 1.54 -8.43 0.58
CA LYS A 31 1.31 -8.48 -0.86
C LYS A 31 -0.18 -8.37 -1.14
N TRP A 32 -0.52 -8.25 -2.42
CA TRP A 32 -1.91 -8.30 -2.82
C TRP A 32 -2.51 -9.68 -2.49
N HIS A 33 -3.70 -9.67 -1.88
CA HIS A 33 -4.49 -10.87 -1.60
C HIS A 33 -5.99 -10.54 -1.67
N LEU A 34 -6.83 -11.53 -1.97
CA LEU A 34 -8.29 -11.35 -1.90
C LEU A 34 -8.72 -11.08 -0.46
N SER A 35 -9.71 -10.20 -0.28
CA SER A 35 -10.34 -10.02 1.03
C SER A 35 -11.18 -11.26 1.34
N ARG A 36 -10.97 -11.86 2.51
CA ARG A 36 -11.79 -12.97 3.04
C ARG A 36 -12.48 -12.51 4.32
N PRO A 37 -13.62 -11.79 4.23
CA PRO A 37 -14.32 -11.31 5.41
C PRO A 37 -14.90 -12.48 6.21
N ARG A 38 -14.78 -12.43 7.54
CA ARG A 38 -15.42 -13.42 8.43
C ARG A 38 -16.92 -13.21 8.57
N ASN A 39 -17.37 -11.97 8.39
CA ASN A 39 -18.78 -11.60 8.40
C ASN A 39 -19.05 -10.79 7.12
N GLU A 40 -19.66 -11.45 6.13
CA GLU A 40 -19.93 -10.87 4.82
C GLU A 40 -20.93 -9.71 4.90
N LEU A 41 -21.94 -9.80 5.76
CA LEU A 41 -22.95 -8.73 5.93
C LEU A 41 -22.31 -7.45 6.46
N LEU A 42 -21.46 -7.58 7.49
CA LEU A 42 -20.77 -6.42 8.05
C LEU A 42 -19.78 -5.81 7.05
N ALA A 43 -19.04 -6.67 6.32
CA ALA A 43 -18.13 -6.22 5.28
C ALA A 43 -18.86 -5.50 4.14
N ASP A 44 -20.01 -6.01 3.71
CA ASP A 44 -20.85 -5.40 2.67
C ASP A 44 -21.33 -4.00 3.09
N VAL A 45 -21.79 -3.84 4.34
CA VAL A 45 -22.17 -2.51 4.88
C VAL A 45 -20.99 -1.53 4.83
N PHE A 46 -19.81 -1.92 5.32
CA PHE A 46 -18.64 -1.05 5.30
C PHE A 46 -18.11 -0.77 3.89
N PHE A 47 -18.23 -1.73 2.97
CA PHE A 47 -17.87 -1.56 1.58
C PHE A 47 -18.80 -0.55 0.89
N LYS A 48 -20.11 -0.70 1.06
CA LYS A 48 -21.12 0.24 0.55
C LYS A 48 -20.98 1.65 1.15
N ALA A 49 -20.53 1.74 2.40
CA ALA A 49 -20.19 3.00 3.05
C ALA A 49 -18.85 3.61 2.58
N GLY A 50 -18.09 2.94 1.71
CA GLY A 50 -16.79 3.40 1.22
C GLY A 50 -15.65 3.34 2.23
N MET A 51 -15.82 2.59 3.34
CA MET A 51 -14.84 2.50 4.42
C MET A 51 -13.79 1.42 4.20
N ILE A 52 -14.11 0.37 3.43
CA ILE A 52 -13.20 -0.74 3.11
C ILE A 52 -13.19 -1.05 1.62
N GLU A 53 -12.20 -1.83 1.17
CA GLU A 53 -12.06 -2.30 -0.20
C GLU A 53 -12.22 -3.82 -0.32
N ALA A 54 -12.69 -4.31 -1.47
CA ALA A 54 -12.88 -5.76 -1.71
C ALA A 54 -11.57 -6.54 -1.93
N TRP A 55 -10.45 -5.87 -2.21
CA TRP A 55 -9.23 -6.48 -2.78
C TRP A 55 -8.08 -6.63 -1.78
N GLY A 56 -8.35 -6.60 -0.47
CA GLY A 56 -7.33 -6.86 0.57
C GLY A 56 -6.12 -5.91 0.55
N ARG A 57 -6.21 -4.74 -0.08
CA ARG A 57 -5.05 -3.81 -0.24
C ARG A 57 -4.78 -2.95 0.98
N GLY A 58 -5.64 -3.00 2.00
CA GLY A 58 -5.55 -2.14 3.18
C GLY A 58 -4.19 -2.25 3.87
N THR A 59 -3.70 -3.48 4.07
CA THR A 59 -2.40 -3.73 4.72
C THR A 59 -1.22 -3.23 3.88
N VAL A 60 -1.28 -3.39 2.56
CA VAL A 60 -0.27 -2.84 1.63
C VAL A 60 -0.25 -1.32 1.69
N LYS A 61 -1.44 -0.69 1.69
CA LYS A 61 -1.55 0.78 1.85
C LYS A 61 -0.97 1.26 3.18
N ILE A 62 -1.19 0.54 4.28
CA ILE A 62 -0.59 0.89 5.57
C ILE A 62 0.95 0.92 5.45
N MET A 63 1.56 -0.08 4.82
CA MET A 63 3.02 -0.10 4.62
C MET A 63 3.49 1.05 3.74
N ASP A 64 2.78 1.33 2.64
CA ASP A 64 3.11 2.42 1.72
C ASP A 64 3.04 3.78 2.44
N GLU A 65 2.03 4.00 3.28
CA GLU A 65 1.90 5.24 4.07
C GLU A 65 2.99 5.35 5.14
N CYS A 66 3.35 4.25 5.83
CA CYS A 66 4.51 4.25 6.73
C CYS A 66 5.80 4.65 5.98
N LYS A 67 6.03 4.07 4.80
CA LYS A 67 7.19 4.40 3.96
C LYS A 67 7.21 5.86 3.53
N LYS A 68 6.07 6.39 3.05
CA LYS A 68 5.93 7.81 2.67
C LYS A 68 6.19 8.76 3.85
N ALA A 69 5.80 8.35 5.05
CA ALA A 69 6.04 9.11 6.28
C ALA A 69 7.48 8.95 6.84
N GLY A 70 8.37 8.19 6.18
CA GLY A 70 9.72 7.91 6.68
C GLY A 70 9.75 7.02 7.93
N LEU A 71 8.68 6.27 8.17
CA LEU A 71 8.56 5.32 9.28
C LEU A 71 9.02 3.92 8.84
N PRO A 72 9.49 3.08 9.79
CA PRO A 72 9.69 1.66 9.53
C PRO A 72 8.39 1.00 9.09
N GLU A 73 8.49 -0.09 8.33
CA GLU A 73 7.33 -0.93 8.02
C GLU A 73 6.66 -1.41 9.31
N PRO A 74 5.31 -1.48 9.33
CA PRO A 74 4.60 -2.11 10.43
C PRO A 74 4.92 -3.61 10.52
N GLU A 75 4.93 -4.14 11.73
CA GLU A 75 5.07 -5.56 11.98
C GLU A 75 3.70 -6.19 12.21
N PHE A 76 3.36 -7.22 11.45
CA PHE A 76 2.14 -8.00 11.62
C PHE A 76 2.46 -9.28 12.40
N LYS A 77 1.68 -9.61 13.42
CA LYS A 77 1.86 -10.82 14.24
C LYS A 77 0.52 -11.47 14.56
N GLU A 78 0.45 -12.79 14.48
CA GLU A 78 -0.60 -13.54 15.19
C GLU A 78 -0.08 -13.90 16.57
N GLU A 79 -0.67 -13.31 17.59
CA GLU A 79 -0.27 -13.49 18.99
C GLU A 79 -1.49 -13.42 19.92
N PHE A 80 -1.43 -14.20 21.00
CA PHE A 80 -2.50 -14.26 22.00
C PHE A 80 -3.89 -14.54 21.41
N GLY A 81 -3.96 -15.33 20.32
CA GLY A 81 -5.22 -15.66 19.64
C GLY A 81 -5.79 -14.56 18.75
N GLY A 82 -5.05 -13.47 18.52
CA GLY A 82 -5.46 -12.34 17.71
C GLY A 82 -4.40 -11.87 16.72
N LEU A 83 -4.75 -10.87 15.92
CA LEU A 83 -3.83 -10.19 15.01
C LEU A 83 -3.38 -8.86 15.63
N SER A 84 -2.07 -8.69 15.71
CA SER A 84 -1.38 -7.48 16.13
C SER A 84 -0.77 -6.77 14.94
N VAL A 85 -0.86 -5.45 14.94
CA VAL A 85 -0.08 -4.55 14.07
C VAL A 85 0.74 -3.62 14.95
N HIS A 86 2.07 -3.70 14.86
CA HIS A 86 3.01 -2.89 15.63
C HIS A 86 3.62 -1.80 14.73
N PHE A 87 3.46 -0.55 15.13
CA PHE A 87 4.01 0.63 14.48
C PHE A 87 5.20 1.15 15.29
N HIS A 88 6.36 1.26 14.65
CA HIS A 88 7.57 1.74 15.31
C HIS A 88 7.83 3.22 15.03
N LYS A 89 8.44 3.91 16.00
CA LYS A 89 8.91 5.28 15.81
C LYS A 89 9.99 5.31 14.71
N GLY A 90 9.92 6.31 13.83
CA GLY A 90 11.00 6.64 12.90
C GLY A 90 12.30 6.95 13.63
N LYS A 91 13.43 6.68 12.98
CA LYS A 91 14.70 7.21 13.46
C LYS A 91 14.64 8.73 13.32
N SER A 92 14.90 9.48 14.39
CA SER A 92 15.10 10.92 14.25
C SER A 92 16.31 11.13 13.35
N GLU A 93 16.09 11.61 12.14
CA GLU A 93 17.17 12.16 11.34
C GLU A 93 17.75 13.33 12.14
N LYS A 94 18.95 13.16 12.69
CA LYS A 94 19.74 14.32 13.10
C LYS A 94 19.96 15.11 11.82
N LYS A 95 19.29 16.26 11.66
CA LYS A 95 19.65 17.23 10.62
C LYS A 95 21.12 17.57 10.82
N VAL A 96 22.00 16.98 10.02
CA VAL A 96 23.37 17.46 9.88
C VAL A 96 23.24 18.76 9.12
N GLY A 97 23.43 19.88 9.84
CA GLY A 97 23.40 21.21 9.24
C GLY A 97 24.47 21.30 8.16
N GLY A 98 24.05 21.61 6.95
CA GLY A 98 24.90 21.98 5.83
C GLY A 98 24.18 23.02 4.99
N GLN A 99 24.45 24.30 5.27
CA GLN A 99 24.31 25.36 4.26
C GLN A 99 25.34 25.09 3.16
N LEU A 100 24.93 25.21 1.90
CA LEU A 100 25.69 25.38 0.65
C LEU A 100 24.64 25.27 -0.48
N GLY A 101 24.34 26.21 -1.38
CA GLY A 101 24.78 27.56 -1.70
C GLY A 101 23.99 27.98 -2.96
N ASP A 102 23.66 29.26 -3.09
CA ASP A 102 23.03 29.86 -4.27
C ASP A 102 23.87 29.67 -5.55
N GLY A 103 23.23 29.46 -6.71
CA GLY A 103 23.92 29.55 -8.00
C GLY A 103 23.26 28.89 -9.23
N LEU A 104 22.28 29.61 -9.82
CA LEU A 104 22.05 29.88 -11.26
C LEU A 104 22.17 28.79 -12.34
N GLY A 105 21.12 28.69 -13.18
CA GLY A 105 21.17 28.00 -14.47
C GLY A 105 19.88 28.07 -15.28
N GLU A 106 19.46 29.26 -15.67
CA GLU A 106 18.35 29.54 -16.59
C GLU A 106 18.71 29.10 -18.04
N LYS A 107 17.92 28.21 -18.65
CA LYS A 107 17.76 28.15 -20.11
C LYS A 107 16.33 27.76 -20.52
N ARG A 108 15.70 28.72 -21.18
CA ARG A 108 14.43 28.68 -21.93
C ARG A 108 14.66 27.97 -23.28
N GLY A 109 13.71 27.16 -23.74
CA GLY A 109 13.70 26.59 -25.08
C GLY A 109 12.44 25.77 -25.34
N GLU A 110 11.60 26.28 -26.24
CA GLU A 110 10.24 25.85 -26.58
C GLU A 110 10.18 24.61 -27.50
N SER A 111 9.06 23.87 -27.42
CA SER A 111 8.25 23.31 -28.55
C SER A 111 7.52 22.05 -28.05
N GLY A 112 6.18 22.03 -27.96
CA GLY A 112 5.30 21.42 -28.97
C GLY A 112 5.34 19.88 -28.85
N GLU A 113 4.29 19.14 -28.48
CA GLU A 113 3.08 18.91 -29.29
C GLU A 113 2.11 18.01 -28.49
N LYS A 114 0.81 18.29 -28.56
CA LYS A 114 -0.27 17.50 -27.94
C LYS A 114 -0.59 16.31 -28.83
N VAL A 115 -0.67 15.08 -28.29
CA VAL A 115 -1.51 14.03 -28.89
C VAL A 115 -2.22 13.23 -27.81
N GLY A 116 -3.53 13.45 -27.71
CA GLY A 116 -4.44 12.62 -26.94
C GLY A 116 -4.62 11.26 -27.59
N ARG A 117 -4.69 10.20 -26.78
CA ARG A 117 -5.16 8.90 -27.25
C ARG A 117 -6.69 8.89 -27.17
N LYS A 118 -7.30 8.90 -28.35
CA LYS A 118 -8.73 8.64 -28.56
C LYS A 118 -9.06 7.22 -28.09
N PHE A 119 -10.12 7.08 -27.31
CA PHE A 119 -10.92 5.87 -27.25
C PHE A 119 -11.61 5.70 -28.61
N GLU A 120 -11.46 4.55 -29.25
CA GLU A 120 -12.32 4.14 -30.37
C GLU A 120 -13.18 2.95 -29.94
N PRO A 121 -14.51 2.96 -30.20
CA PRO A 121 -15.38 1.83 -29.97
C PRO A 121 -15.30 0.85 -31.15
N GLU A 122 -15.22 -0.45 -30.85
CA GLU A 122 -15.28 -1.48 -31.89
C GLU A 122 -16.68 -1.49 -32.53
N SER A 123 -16.73 -1.27 -33.85
CA SER A 123 -17.87 -1.64 -34.69
C SER A 123 -17.40 -2.40 -35.93
N ASN A 124 -17.79 -3.66 -35.94
CA ASN A 124 -17.99 -4.63 -37.02
C ASN A 124 -17.80 -4.17 -38.49
N LYS A 125 -17.02 -4.95 -39.28
CA LYS A 125 -17.40 -5.54 -40.60
C LYS A 125 -16.17 -6.00 -41.41
N ASN A 126 -16.17 -7.27 -41.85
CA ASN A 126 -15.80 -7.75 -43.20
C ASN A 126 -15.86 -9.30 -43.21
N SER A 127 -16.15 -10.06 -44.27
CA SER A 127 -16.59 -9.84 -45.66
C SER A 127 -16.60 -11.20 -46.37
N GLY A 128 -17.40 -11.33 -47.44
CA GLY A 128 -17.23 -12.33 -48.52
C GLY A 128 -18.21 -13.50 -48.40
N SER A 129 -19.24 -13.72 -49.22
CA SER A 129 -19.43 -13.53 -50.68
C SER A 129 -18.35 -14.21 -51.52
N ASN A 130 -18.60 -15.41 -52.06
CA ASN A 130 -19.09 -15.55 -53.43
C ASN A 130 -19.56 -16.99 -53.75
N ARG A 131 -20.41 -17.06 -54.76
CA ARG A 131 -21.11 -18.19 -55.39
C ARG A 131 -20.17 -19.26 -55.95
N HIS A 132 -20.61 -20.51 -55.96
CA HIS A 132 -20.92 -21.35 -57.15
C HIS A 132 -21.93 -22.42 -56.72
#